data_AF-A0A497AFS5-F1
#
_entry.id   AF-A0A497AFS5-F1
#
_cell.length_a   1.000
_cell.length_b   1.000
_cell.length_c   1.000
_cell.angle_alpha   90.00
_cell.angle_beta   90.00
_cell.angle_gamma   90.00
#
_symmetry.space_group_name_H-M   'P 1'
#
loop_
_entity.id
_entity.type
_entity.pdbx_description
1 polymer ?
#
loop_
_entity_poly.entity_id
_entity_poly.type
_entity_poly.pdbx_seq_one_letter_code
_entity_poly.pdbx_strand_id
1 'polypeptide(L)'
;MKNYDPTRLVAALEGLLAERNESYREASLRAGLDHGAVRRYVRDRRRPSRGALLALADHFEVNPNDLLTRTGYQPMKMFERDSADLAGLTPDVRRLADDLERIGDPVLRRRLTEALRLSIAGYLEEREPDRSNASHS
;
A
#
# COMPACT_ATOMS: atom_id res chain seq x y z
N MET A 1 -22.88 15.17 7.91
CA MET A 1 -21.96 14.35 7.10
C MET A 1 -20.55 14.88 7.35
N LYS A 2 -19.60 14.07 7.85
CA LYS A 2 -18.23 14.55 8.10
C LYS A 2 -17.60 15.01 6.78
N ASN A 3 -17.08 16.24 6.79
CA ASN A 3 -16.59 16.98 5.61
C ASN A 3 -15.56 16.16 4.83
N TYR A 4 -15.94 15.70 3.64
CA TYR A 4 -15.00 15.14 2.67
C TYR A 4 -14.04 16.25 2.23
N ASP A 5 -12.76 16.10 2.55
CA ASP A 5 -11.69 16.96 2.04
C ASP A 5 -11.03 16.26 0.84
N PRO A 6 -11.30 16.69 -0.41
CA PRO A 6 -10.71 16.07 -1.59
C PRO A 6 -9.18 16.19 -1.60
N THR A 7 -8.61 17.20 -0.95
CA THR A 7 -7.17 17.48 -0.96
C THR A 7 -6.36 16.30 -0.40
N ARG A 8 -6.88 15.64 0.64
CA ARG A 8 -6.22 14.49 1.27
C ARG A 8 -6.17 13.26 0.37
N LEU A 9 -7.19 13.06 -0.45
CA LEU A 9 -7.22 11.99 -1.45
C LEU A 9 -6.29 12.34 -2.61
N VAL A 10 -6.35 13.58 -3.11
CA VAL A 10 -5.51 14.03 -4.22
C VAL A 10 -4.03 13.84 -3.91
N ALA A 11 -3.57 14.32 -2.75
CA ALA A 11 -2.19 14.18 -2.34
C ALA A 11 -1.76 12.70 -2.23
N ALA A 12 -2.65 11.82 -1.76
CA ALA A 12 -2.36 10.38 -1.68
C ALA A 12 -2.23 9.76 -3.07
N LEU A 13 -3.16 10.05 -3.99
CA LEU A 13 -3.12 9.53 -5.35
C LEU A 13 -1.91 10.07 -6.13
N GLU A 14 -1.57 11.35 -5.98
CA GLU A 14 -0.38 11.94 -6.62
C GLU A 14 0.92 11.29 -6.12
N GLY A 15 1.02 10.98 -4.83
CA GLY A 15 2.14 10.22 -4.28
C GLY A 15 2.27 8.83 -4.90
N LEU A 16 1.17 8.07 -4.93
CA LEU A 16 1.14 6.72 -5.51
C LEU A 16 1.48 6.70 -7.01
N LEU A 17 0.99 7.69 -7.77
CA LEU A 17 1.30 7.85 -9.18
C LEU A 17 2.79 8.15 -9.40
N ALA A 18 3.36 9.04 -8.59
CA ALA A 18 4.77 9.40 -8.68
C ALA A 18 5.68 8.21 -8.37
N GLU A 19 5.31 7.39 -7.37
CA GLU A 19 6.07 6.20 -6.98
C GLU A 19 6.11 5.13 -8.06
N ARG A 20 5.01 4.93 -8.80
CA ARG A 20 4.91 3.95 -9.88
C ARG A 20 5.25 4.56 -11.26
N ASN A 21 5.56 5.86 -11.32
CA ASN A 21 5.76 6.64 -12.55
C ASN A 21 4.60 6.45 -13.55
N GLU A 22 3.36 6.52 -13.06
CA GLU A 22 2.16 6.29 -13.87
C GLU A 22 1.44 7.59 -14.21
N SER A 23 0.97 7.69 -15.45
CA SER A 23 -0.01 8.71 -15.83
C SER A 23 -1.40 8.38 -15.25
N TYR A 24 -2.26 9.40 -15.16
CA TYR A 24 -3.66 9.19 -14.72
C TYR A 24 -4.39 8.14 -15.58
N ARG A 25 -4.09 8.08 -16.88
CA ARG A 25 -4.72 7.14 -17.80
C ARG A 25 -4.26 5.72 -17.53
N GLU A 26 -2.96 5.51 -17.34
CA GLU A 26 -2.39 4.19 -17.03
C GLU A 26 -2.92 3.66 -15.71
N ALA A 27 -2.87 4.47 -14.64
CA ALA A 27 -3.39 4.07 -13.34
C ALA A 27 -4.89 3.75 -13.38
N SER A 28 -5.68 4.52 -14.15
CA SER A 28 -7.11 4.23 -14.31
C SER A 28 -7.33 2.87 -14.98
N LEU A 29 -6.64 2.60 -16.08
CA LEU A 29 -6.81 1.34 -16.83
C LEU A 29 -6.26 0.13 -16.07
N ARG A 30 -5.10 0.26 -15.42
CA ARG A 30 -4.49 -0.83 -14.64
C ARG A 30 -5.30 -1.16 -13.38
N ALA A 31 -5.93 -0.16 -12.76
CA ALA A 31 -6.91 -0.37 -11.70
C ALA A 31 -8.29 -0.88 -12.21
N GLY A 32 -8.43 -1.22 -13.49
CA GLY A 32 -9.69 -1.71 -14.05
C GLY A 32 -10.82 -0.67 -14.08
N LEU A 33 -10.49 0.63 -14.01
CA LEU A 33 -11.43 1.74 -14.08
C LEU A 33 -11.54 2.29 -15.51
N ASP A 34 -12.52 3.15 -15.75
CA ASP A 34 -12.60 3.88 -17.02
C ASP A 34 -11.38 4.82 -17.19
N HIS A 35 -10.95 5.03 -18.44
CA HIS A 35 -9.71 5.72 -18.79
C HIS A 35 -9.53 7.14 -18.21
N GLY A 36 -10.60 7.78 -17.71
CA GLY A 36 -10.59 9.12 -17.14
C GLY A 36 -10.80 9.15 -15.62
N ALA A 37 -10.94 8.01 -14.95
CA ALA A 37 -11.33 7.94 -13.54
C ALA A 37 -10.39 8.72 -12.63
N VAL A 38 -9.09 8.39 -12.64
CA VAL A 38 -8.09 9.04 -11.78
C VAL A 38 -7.97 10.53 -12.09
N ARG A 39 -8.03 10.90 -13.38
CA ARG A 39 -8.03 12.33 -13.78
C ARG A 39 -9.20 13.09 -13.15
N ARG A 40 -10.42 12.52 -13.15
CA ARG A 40 -11.59 13.16 -12.51
C ARG A 40 -11.44 13.30 -11.00
N TYR A 41 -10.81 12.33 -10.35
CA TYR A 41 -10.58 12.37 -8.91
C TYR A 41 -9.55 13.43 -8.53
N VAL A 42 -8.47 13.53 -9.31
CA VAL A 42 -7.35 14.46 -9.06
C VAL A 42 -7.67 15.88 -9.50
N ARG A 43 -8.11 16.08 -10.75
CA ARG A 43 -8.32 17.41 -11.35
C ARG A 43 -9.68 17.99 -11.02
N ASP A 44 -10.72 17.18 -11.18
CA ASP A 44 -12.11 17.65 -11.00
C ASP A 44 -12.56 17.52 -9.53
N ARG A 45 -11.68 17.03 -8.64
CA ARG A 45 -11.91 16.79 -7.20
C ARG A 45 -13.18 15.98 -6.94
N ARG A 46 -13.55 15.11 -7.89
CA ARG A 46 -14.74 14.29 -7.81
C ARG A 46 -14.50 13.14 -6.83
N ARG A 47 -15.41 12.99 -5.87
CA ARG A 47 -15.33 11.87 -4.92
C ARG A 47 -15.46 10.53 -5.67
N PRO A 48 -14.49 9.60 -5.52
CA PRO A 48 -14.60 8.26 -6.07
C PRO A 48 -15.68 7.44 -5.35
N SER A 49 -16.23 6.44 -6.03
CA SER A 49 -17.09 5.45 -5.37
C SER A 49 -16.25 4.52 -4.48
N ARG A 50 -16.92 3.80 -3.56
CA ARG A 50 -16.24 2.79 -2.73
C ARG A 50 -15.52 1.74 -3.57
N GLY A 51 -16.18 1.22 -4.62
CA GLY A 51 -15.60 0.23 -5.53
C GLY A 51 -14.35 0.76 -6.26
N ALA A 52 -14.37 2.02 -6.69
CA ALA A 52 -13.19 2.63 -7.31
C ALA A 52 -12.00 2.74 -6.33
N LEU A 53 -12.27 3.02 -5.05
CA LEU A 53 -11.21 3.05 -4.02
C LEU A 53 -10.64 1.67 -3.74
N LEU A 54 -11.47 0.61 -3.75
CA LEU A 54 -10.99 -0.76 -3.60
C LEU A 54 -10.09 -1.16 -4.78
N ALA A 55 -10.50 -0.84 -6.00
CA ALA A 55 -9.73 -1.16 -7.20
C ALA A 55 -8.40 -0.40 -7.27
N LEU A 56 -8.39 0.88 -6.85
CA LEU A 56 -7.15 1.64 -6.72
C LEU A 56 -6.25 1.10 -5.61
N ALA A 57 -6.82 0.67 -4.48
CA ALA A 57 -6.05 0.11 -3.38
C ALA A 57 -5.37 -1.22 -3.77
N ASP A 58 -6.09 -2.06 -4.52
CA ASP A 58 -5.57 -3.30 -5.09
C ASP A 58 -4.42 -3.02 -6.07
N HIS A 59 -4.64 -2.14 -7.06
CA HIS A 59 -3.62 -1.76 -8.05
C HIS A 59 -2.34 -1.19 -7.42
N PHE A 60 -2.48 -0.31 -6.43
CA PHE A 60 -1.33 0.29 -5.76
C PHE A 60 -0.78 -0.55 -4.61
N GLU A 61 -1.37 -1.71 -4.32
CA GLU A 61 -1.00 -2.63 -3.23
C GLU A 61 -0.98 -1.93 -1.86
N VAL A 62 -1.93 -1.03 -1.62
CA VAL A 62 -2.09 -0.31 -0.35
C VAL A 62 -3.32 -0.79 0.41
N ASN A 63 -3.36 -0.55 1.71
CA ASN A 63 -4.52 -0.91 2.52
C ASN A 63 -5.76 -0.08 2.06
N PRO A 64 -6.89 -0.70 1.71
CA PRO A 64 -8.08 0.03 1.25
C PRO A 64 -8.62 1.05 2.26
N ASN A 65 -8.46 0.81 3.56
CA ASN A 65 -8.87 1.75 4.61
C ASN A 65 -8.11 3.08 4.54
N ASP A 66 -6.88 3.09 4.03
CA ASP A 66 -6.08 4.31 3.87
C ASP A 66 -6.72 5.26 2.85
N LEU A 67 -7.39 4.74 1.81
CA LEU A 67 -8.11 5.54 0.81
C LEU A 67 -9.57 5.82 1.21
N LEU A 68 -10.25 4.85 1.84
CA LEU A 68 -11.65 4.98 2.29
C LEU A 68 -11.82 6.08 3.34
N THR A 69 -10.94 6.12 4.34
CA THR A 69 -11.01 7.08 5.44
C THR A 69 -10.77 8.52 4.96
N ARG A 70 -9.84 8.71 4.02
CA ARG A 70 -9.56 10.01 3.37
C ARG A 70 -10.73 10.56 2.58
N THR A 71 -11.61 9.69 2.11
CA THR A 71 -12.82 10.08 1.37
C THR A 71 -14.06 10.17 2.26
N GLY A 72 -13.92 9.96 3.57
CA GLY A 72 -15.03 9.99 4.52
C GLY A 72 -15.95 8.77 4.43
N TYR A 73 -15.51 7.68 3.80
CA TYR A 73 -16.17 6.39 3.95
C TYR A 73 -15.75 5.72 5.26
N GLN A 74 -16.63 4.86 5.78
CA GLN A 74 -16.29 4.02 6.93
C GLN A 74 -15.20 3.02 6.53
N PRO A 75 -14.20 2.78 7.39
CA PRO A 75 -13.27 1.69 7.18
C PRO A 75 -14.02 0.34 7.19
N MET A 76 -13.43 -0.66 6.57
CA MET A 76 -13.93 -2.03 6.57
C MET A 76 -13.12 -2.85 7.55
N LYS A 77 -13.80 -3.59 8.44
CA LYS A 77 -13.17 -4.41 9.48
C LYS A 77 -12.15 -5.39 8.93
N MET A 78 -12.44 -6.03 7.81
CA MET A 78 -11.53 -6.99 7.16
C MET A 78 -10.21 -6.38 6.67
N PHE A 79 -10.11 -5.04 6.62
CA PHE A 79 -8.89 -4.31 6.28
C PHE A 79 -8.39 -3.46 7.46
N GLU A 80 -8.99 -3.58 8.64
CA GLU A 80 -8.42 -2.96 9.85
C GLU A 80 -7.04 -3.57 10.03
N ARG A 81 -6.03 -2.71 10.17
CA ARG A 81 -4.69 -3.16 10.51
C ARG A 81 -4.82 -3.73 11.92
N ASP A 82 -4.65 -5.04 12.06
CA ASP A 82 -4.61 -5.66 13.37
C ASP A 82 -3.46 -5.02 14.15
N SER A 83 -3.80 -4.15 15.12
CA SER A 83 -2.85 -3.73 16.15
C SER A 83 -2.29 -4.92 16.93
N ALA A 84 -2.94 -6.09 16.80
CA ALA A 84 -2.57 -7.36 17.38
C ALA A 84 -1.25 -7.94 16.81
N ASP A 85 -0.82 -7.58 15.61
CA ASP A 85 0.38 -8.19 15.03
C ASP A 85 1.69 -7.62 15.55
N LEU A 86 1.70 -6.41 16.14
CA LEU A 86 2.89 -5.96 16.88
C LEU A 86 3.11 -6.81 18.13
N ALA A 87 2.05 -7.25 18.82
CA ALA A 87 2.13 -8.03 20.05
C ALA A 87 2.78 -9.41 19.84
N GLY A 88 2.59 -10.02 18.66
CA GLY A 88 3.20 -11.30 18.27
C GLY A 88 4.62 -11.22 17.72
N LEU A 89 5.13 -10.02 17.44
CA LEU A 89 6.54 -9.86 17.02
C LEU A 89 7.48 -10.20 18.17
N THR A 90 8.58 -10.88 17.83
CA THR A 90 9.70 -11.01 18.75
C THR A 90 10.22 -9.61 19.13
N PRO A 91 10.79 -9.45 20.34
CA PRO A 91 11.26 -8.14 20.80
C PRO A 91 12.19 -7.43 19.81
N ASP A 92 13.02 -8.19 19.09
CA ASP A 92 13.98 -7.63 18.14
C ASP A 92 13.31 -7.07 16.87
N VAL A 93 12.30 -7.76 16.35
CA VAL A 93 11.54 -7.27 15.18
C VAL A 93 10.69 -6.06 15.55
N ARG A 94 10.14 -6.04 16.77
CA ARG A 94 9.42 -4.87 17.29
C ARG A 94 10.33 -3.65 17.40
N ARG A 95 11.52 -3.79 17.98
CA ARG A 95 12.49 -2.69 18.10
C ARG A 95 12.87 -2.12 16.74
N LEU A 96 13.09 -3.00 15.75
CA LEU A 96 13.39 -2.57 14.38
C LEU A 96 12.22 -1.76 13.77
N ALA A 97 10.98 -2.20 13.97
CA ALA A 97 9.81 -1.45 13.51
C ALA A 97 9.70 -0.08 14.21
N ASP A 98 9.91 -0.02 15.53
CA ASP A 98 9.91 1.22 16.30
C ASP A 98 11.01 2.19 15.81
N ASP A 99 12.22 1.69 15.55
CA ASP A 99 13.32 2.51 15.03
C ASP A 99 13.04 3.06 13.64
N LEU A 100 12.43 2.25 12.75
CA LEU A 100 12.00 2.71 11.43
C LEU A 100 10.92 3.80 11.54
N GLU A 101 9.93 3.64 12.41
CA GLU A 101 8.87 4.64 12.62
C GLU A 101 9.41 5.98 13.14
N ARG A 102 10.48 5.96 13.95
CA ARG A 102 11.15 7.18 14.46
C ARG A 102 11.86 7.99 13.38
N ILE A 103 12.06 7.43 12.19
CA ILE A 103 12.66 8.15 11.06
C ILE A 103 11.63 9.14 10.52
N GLY A 104 11.83 10.43 10.82
CA GLY A 104 10.92 11.51 10.42
C GLY A 104 10.90 11.80 8.91
N ASP A 105 11.95 11.40 8.18
CA ASP A 105 11.99 11.49 6.72
C ASP A 105 11.29 10.27 6.08
N PRO A 106 10.12 10.45 5.44
CA PRO A 106 9.37 9.34 4.86
C PRO A 106 10.09 8.68 3.67
N VAL A 107 10.92 9.41 2.92
CA VAL A 107 11.68 8.86 1.78
C VAL A 107 12.78 7.95 2.29
N LEU A 108 13.53 8.41 3.30
CA LEU A 108 14.59 7.61 3.93
C LEU A 108 14.01 6.37 4.61
N ARG A 109 12.93 6.53 5.39
CA ARG A 109 12.24 5.42 6.06
C ARG A 109 11.83 4.34 5.07
N ARG A 110 11.24 4.73 3.94
CA ARG A 110 10.84 3.79 2.88
C ARG A 110 12.04 3.06 2.27
N ARG A 111 13.11 3.77 1.91
CA ARG A 111 14.33 3.18 1.32
C ARG A 111 14.92 2.10 2.23
N LEU A 112 14.94 2.34 3.54
CA LEU A 112 15.42 1.37 4.53
C LEU A 112 14.50 0.16 4.64
N THR A 113 13.19 0.37 4.65
CA THR A 113 12.21 -0.74 4.61
C THR A 113 12.37 -1.61 3.35
N GLU A 114 12.60 -0.99 2.18
CA GLU A 114 12.84 -1.71 0.93
C GLU A 114 14.15 -2.50 0.96
N ALA A 115 15.24 -1.91 1.47
CA ALA A 115 16.52 -2.61 1.64
C ALA A 115 16.38 -3.83 2.56
N LEU A 116 15.69 -3.69 3.69
CA LEU A 116 15.43 -4.80 4.62
C LEU A 116 14.63 -5.92 3.95
N ARG A 117 13.61 -5.58 3.16
CA ARG A 117 12.84 -6.59 2.41
C ARG A 117 13.70 -7.37 1.43
N LEU A 118 14.58 -6.69 0.70
CA LEU A 118 15.51 -7.34 -0.24
C LEU A 118 16.47 -8.28 0.48
N SER A 119 17.05 -7.86 1.61
CA SER A 119 17.94 -8.72 2.39
C SER A 119 17.24 -9.96 2.95
N ILE A 120 16.00 -9.79 3.44
CA ILE A 120 15.19 -10.92 3.94
C ILE A 120 14.85 -11.87 2.80
N ALA A 121 14.42 -11.36 1.64
CA ALA A 121 14.09 -12.18 0.48
C ALA A 121 15.28 -13.03 0.05
N GLY A 122 16.47 -12.43 -0.10
CA GLY A 122 17.69 -13.17 -0.45
C GLY A 122 18.03 -14.28 0.56
N TYR A 123 17.89 -14.01 1.86
CA TYR A 123 18.12 -15.03 2.89
C TYR A 123 17.11 -16.18 2.87
N LEU A 124 15.84 -15.89 2.56
CA LEU A 124 14.79 -16.90 2.49
C LEU A 124 14.93 -17.76 1.23
N GLU A 125 15.29 -17.16 0.09
CA GLU A 125 15.57 -17.88 -1.17
C GLU A 125 16.78 -18.82 -1.04
N GLU A 126 17.85 -18.40 -0.36
CA GLU A 126 19.02 -19.28 -0.08
C GLU A 126 18.69 -20.47 0.83
N ARG A 127 17.56 -20.43 1.55
CA ARG A 127 17.13 -21.46 2.52
C ARG A 127 16.10 -22.44 2.01
N GLU A 128 15.70 -22.39 0.74
CA GLU A 128 14.98 -23.48 0.08
C GLU A 128 15.98 -24.40 -0.65
N PRO A 129 16.56 -25.44 -0.02
CA PRO A 129 17.25 -26.47 -0.78
C PRO A 129 16.22 -27.32 -1.54
N ASP A 130 16.38 -27.33 -2.85
CA ASP A 130 16.01 -28.35 -3.82
C ASP A 130 15.04 -29.46 -3.33
N ARG A 131 13.73 -29.19 -3.42
CA ARG A 131 12.69 -30.23 -3.27
C ARG A 131 12.51 -31.09 -4.55
N SER A 132 13.43 -31.02 -5.52
CA SER A 132 13.26 -31.70 -6.82
C SER A 132 13.88 -33.10 -6.91
N ASN A 133 14.61 -33.58 -5.89
CA ASN A 133 15.22 -34.92 -5.90
C ASN A 133 14.64 -35.87 -4.84
N ALA A 134 13.34 -36.16 -4.91
CA ALA A 134 12.75 -37.26 -4.15
C ALA A 134 11.59 -37.91 -4.92
N SER A 135 11.84 -38.36 -6.15
CA SER A 135 10.87 -39.18 -6.92
C SER A 135 11.57 -40.03 -7.99
N HIS A 136 12.66 -40.73 -7.66
CA HIS A 136 13.14 -41.86 -8.47
C HIS A 136 13.83 -42.87 -7.55
N SER A 137 13.06 -43.82 -7.02
CA SER A 137 13.49 -45.18 -6.67
C SER A 137 12.25 -46.05 -6.57
#